data_AF-A0A3A1PCF0-F1
#
_entry.id   AF-A0A3A1PCF0-F1
#
_cell.length_a   1.000
_cell.length_b   1.000
_cell.length_c   1.000
_cell.angle_alpha   90.00
_cell.angle_beta   90.00
_cell.angle_gamma   90.00
#
_symmetry.space_group_name_H-M   'P 1'
#
loop_
_entity.id
_entity.type
_entity.pdbx_description
1 polymer ?
#
loop_
_entity_poly.entity_id
_entity_poly.type
_entity_poly.pdbx_seq_one_letter_code
_entity_poly.pdbx_strand_id
1 'polypeptide(L)' 'RGRALFAQTCALCHGQNAIGGVKDLRHMDRATHDKFAEIVLGGIYLDKGMASFADILSEDDGSAIHAYIIARANEDWGR' A
#
# COMPACT_ATOMS: atom_id res chain seq x y z
N ARG A 1 5.32 2.26 12.63
CA ARG A 1 6.15 2.60 11.45
C ARG A 1 5.32 2.63 10.16
N GLY A 2 4.74 1.50 9.72
CA GLY A 2 3.93 1.41 8.49
C GLY A 2 2.84 2.46 8.31
N ARG A 3 2.02 2.72 9.34
CA ARG A 3 0.99 3.78 9.32
C ARG A 3 1.55 5.17 8.94
N ALA A 4 2.69 5.55 9.52
CA ALA A 4 3.27 6.86 9.29
C ALA A 4 3.86 6.97 7.88
N LEU A 5 4.47 5.90 7.37
CA LEU A 5 4.97 5.83 6.00
C LEU A 5 3.81 5.91 5.00
N PHE A 6 2.77 5.10 5.20
CA PHE A 6 1.56 5.13 4.39
C PHE A 6 0.95 6.54 4.30
N ALA A 7 0.87 7.25 5.44
CA ALA A 7 0.36 8.62 5.50
C ALA A 7 1.18 9.60 4.66
N GLN A 8 2.49 9.37 4.52
CA GLN A 8 3.41 10.25 3.79
C GLN A 8 3.48 9.94 2.30
N THR A 9 3.32 8.66 1.91
CA THR A 9 3.59 8.22 0.53
C THR A 9 2.36 7.73 -0.22
N CYS A 10 1.40 7.09 0.45
CA CYS A 10 0.29 6.39 -0.20
C CYS A 10 -1.04 7.15 -0.10
N ALA A 11 -1.25 7.86 1.00
CA ALA A 11 -2.58 8.28 1.42
C ALA A 11 -3.22 9.36 0.53
N LEU A 12 -2.42 10.13 -0.21
CA LEU A 12 -2.91 11.09 -1.21
C LEU A 12 -3.77 10.40 -2.28
N CYS A 13 -3.39 9.19 -2.70
CA CYS A 13 -4.09 8.44 -3.75
C CYS A 13 -5.00 7.35 -3.19
N HIS A 14 -4.59 6.70 -2.09
CA HIS A 14 -5.27 5.53 -1.51
C HIS A 14 -6.10 5.85 -0.26
N GLY A 15 -6.34 7.14 -0.02
CA GLY A 15 -7.18 7.64 1.05
C GLY A 15 -6.52 7.58 2.43
N GLN A 16 -7.03 8.44 3.32
CA GLN A 16 -6.52 8.51 4.69
C GLN A 16 -6.82 7.21 5.44
N ASN A 17 -5.86 6.77 6.25
CA ASN A 17 -5.92 5.50 6.99
C ASN A 17 -6.19 4.25 6.12
N ALA A 18 -5.80 4.30 4.83
CA ALA A 18 -6.03 3.26 3.83
C ALA A 18 -7.51 3.01 3.49
N ILE A 19 -8.36 4.04 3.58
CA ILE A 19 -9.79 3.94 3.30
C ILE A 19 -10.12 4.66 1.99
N GLY A 20 -10.57 3.91 0.97
CA GLY A 20 -11.02 4.46 -0.31
C GLY A 20 -9.89 4.82 -1.28
N GLY A 21 -10.00 5.99 -1.92
CA GLY A 21 -9.03 6.46 -2.93
C GLY A 21 -9.22 5.83 -4.32
N VAL A 22 -8.21 5.97 -5.19
CA VAL A 22 -8.19 5.44 -6.57
C VAL A 22 -8.43 3.93 -6.57
N LYS A 23 -7.81 3.25 -5.62
CA LYS A 23 -8.09 1.85 -5.27
C LYS A 23 -8.04 1.70 -3.76
N ASP A 24 -9.07 1.07 -3.22
CA ASP A 24 -9.09 0.72 -1.80
C ASP A 24 -8.18 -0.48 -1.54
N LEU A 25 -7.03 -0.22 -0.92
CA LEU A 25 -6.01 -1.23 -0.72
C LEU A 25 -6.40 -2.28 0.34
N ARG A 26 -7.45 -2.04 1.13
CA ARG A 26 -7.96 -3.05 2.08
C ARG A 26 -8.60 -4.25 1.38
N HIS A 27 -8.98 -4.08 0.10
CA HIS A 27 -9.64 -5.11 -0.70
C HIS A 27 -8.70 -5.74 -1.74
N MET A 28 -7.38 -5.68 -1.52
CA MET A 28 -6.41 -6.36 -2.39
C MET A 28 -6.70 -7.87 -2.46
N ASP A 29 -6.58 -8.44 -3.66
CA ASP A 29 -6.63 -9.88 -3.83
C ASP A 29 -5.27 -10.53 -3.52
N ARG A 30 -5.25 -11.86 -3.41
CA ARG A 30 -4.04 -12.62 -3.10
C ARG A 30 -2.90 -12.33 -4.08
N ALA A 31 -3.20 -12.22 -5.37
CA ALA A 31 -2.19 -11.95 -6.40
C ALA A 31 -1.57 -10.57 -6.25
N THR A 32 -2.35 -9.56 -5.82
CA THR A 32 -1.85 -8.21 -5.53
C THR A 32 -1.03 -8.19 -4.25
N HIS A 33 -1.43 -8.96 -3.23
CA HIS A 33 -0.61 -9.15 -2.03
C HIS A 33 0.76 -9.75 -2.36
N ASP A 34 0.79 -10.81 -3.18
CA ASP A 34 2.03 -11.50 -3.57
C ASP A 34 2.99 -10.57 -4.35
N LYS A 35 2.45 -9.58 -5.08
CA LYS A 35 3.22 -8.63 -5.90
C LYS A 35 3.43 -7.26 -5.24
N PHE A 36 3.10 -7.10 -3.96
CA PHE A 36 3.07 -5.78 -3.34
C PHE A 36 4.41 -5.03 -3.45
N ALA A 37 5.52 -5.70 -3.18
CA ALA A 37 6.86 -5.11 -3.30
C ALA A 37 7.23 -4.78 -4.76
N GLU A 38 6.88 -5.64 -5.71
CA GLU A 38 7.11 -5.37 -7.14
C GLU A 38 6.30 -4.16 -7.64
N ILE A 39 5.09 -3.94 -7.09
CA ILE A 39 4.26 -2.78 -7.42
C ILE A 39 4.87 -1.50 -6.82
N VAL A 40 5.15 -1.50 -5.51
CA VAL A 40 5.54 -0.30 -4.76
C VAL A 40 7.00 0.08 -5.00
N LEU A 41 7.90 -0.90 -5.08
CA LEU A 41 9.34 -0.67 -5.27
C LEU A 41 9.75 -0.97 -6.71
N GLY A 42 9.27 -2.08 -7.28
CA GLY A 42 9.61 -2.48 -8.66
C GLY A 42 8.93 -1.66 -9.76
N GLY A 43 7.89 -0.88 -9.42
CA GLY A 43 7.21 0.01 -10.38
C GLY A 43 6.47 -0.71 -11.50
N ILE A 44 6.06 -1.97 -11.32
CA ILE A 44 5.42 -2.75 -12.40
C ILE A 44 4.08 -2.19 -12.89
N TYR A 45 3.49 -1.22 -12.18
CA TYR A 45 2.25 -0.52 -12.52
C TYR A 45 2.48 0.98 -12.83
N LEU A 46 3.70 1.39 -13.16
CA LEU A 46 4.02 2.78 -13.54
C LEU A 46 3.21 3.24 -14.75
N ASP A 47 3.03 2.36 -15.74
CA ASP A 47 2.19 2.57 -16.93
C ASP A 47 0.70 2.79 -16.61
N LYS A 48 0.24 2.31 -15.45
CA LYS A 48 -1.11 2.49 -14.91
C LYS A 48 -1.21 3.66 -13.93
N GLY A 49 -0.13 4.44 -13.77
CA GLY A 49 -0.09 5.61 -12.90
C GLY A 49 0.26 5.32 -11.43
N MET A 50 0.68 4.10 -11.09
CA MET A 50 1.20 3.78 -9.75
C MET A 50 2.71 4.04 -9.69
N ALA A 51 3.13 5.08 -8.96
CA ALA A 51 4.53 5.43 -8.82
C ALA A 51 5.34 4.34 -8.11
N SER A 52 6.60 4.17 -8.53
CA SER A 52 7.61 3.47 -7.72
C SER A 52 8.11 4.41 -6.63
N PHE A 53 8.43 3.84 -5.47
CA PHE A 53 8.97 4.51 -4.30
C PHE A 53 10.36 3.99 -3.92
N ALA A 54 11.04 3.26 -4.81
CA ALA A 54 12.33 2.64 -4.53
C ALA A 54 13.46 3.64 -4.22
N ASP A 55 13.26 4.92 -4.54
CA ASP A 55 14.18 6.01 -4.23
C ASP A 55 14.03 6.55 -2.79
N ILE A 56 12.88 6.31 -2.14
CA ILE A 56 12.57 6.84 -0.80
C ILE A 56 12.10 5.81 0.23
N LEU A 57 11.82 4.56 -0.18
CA LEU A 57 11.42 3.47 0.70
C LEU A 57 12.38 2.28 0.58
N SER A 58 12.75 1.70 1.71
CA SER A 58 13.43 0.40 1.77
C SER A 58 12.44 -0.78 1.64
N GLU A 59 12.95 -1.99 1.43
CA GLU A 59 12.14 -3.22 1.46
C GLU A 59 11.40 -3.41 2.81
N ASP A 60 12.06 -3.08 3.92
CA ASP A 60 11.46 -3.11 5.25
C ASP A 60 10.33 -2.08 5.40
N ASP A 61 10.48 -0.89 4.80
CA ASP A 61 9.45 0.13 4.79
C ASP A 61 8.23 -0.31 3.96
N GLY A 62 8.47 -0.90 2.78
CA GLY A 62 7.44 -1.52 1.95
C GLY A 62 6.67 -2.60 2.72
N SER A 63 7.40 -3.50 3.39
CA SER A 63 6.81 -4.56 4.22
C SER A 63 6.01 -3.99 5.39
N ALA A 64 6.50 -2.94 6.05
CA ALA A 64 5.79 -2.28 7.14
C ALA A 64 4.48 -1.60 6.66
N ILE A 65 4.48 -1.01 5.47
CA ILE A 65 3.27 -0.45 4.85
C ILE A 65 2.28 -1.57 4.53
N HIS A 66 2.76 -2.68 3.95
CA HIS A 66 1.90 -3.82 3.59
C HIS A 66 1.19 -4.41 4.82
N ALA A 67 1.95 -4.63 5.89
CA ALA A 67 1.42 -5.11 7.16
C ALA A 67 0.37 -4.14 7.75
N TYR A 68 0.59 -2.82 7.63
CA TYR A 68 -0.37 -1.82 8.07
C TYR A 68 -1.68 -1.90 7.28
N ILE A 69 -1.63 -2.06 5.96
CA ILE A 69 -2.84 -2.18 5.13
C ILE A 69 -3.62 -3.47 5.48
N ILE A 70 -2.93 -4.59 5.68
CA ILE A 70 -3.54 -5.86 6.12
C ILE A 70 -4.23 -5.68 7.48
N ALA A 71 -3.58 -5.00 8.44
CA ALA A 71 -4.18 -4.73 9.73
C ALA A 71 -5.46 -3.88 9.60
N ARG A 72 -5.45 -2.84 8.75
CA ARG A 72 -6.64 -2.03 8.46
C ARG A 72 -7.76 -2.84 7.82
N ALA A 73 -7.45 -3.73 6.89
CA ALA A 73 -8.43 -4.62 6.28
C ALA A 73 -9.10 -5.52 7.33
N ASN A 74 -8.32 -6.10 8.24
CA ASN A 74 -8.82 -6.95 9.32
C ASN A 74 -9.66 -6.18 10.36
N GLU A 75 -9.25 -4.97 10.73
CA GLU A 75 -9.98 -4.10 11.67
C GLU A 75 -11.37 -3.73 11.15
N ASP A 76 -11.50 -3.54 9.84
CA ASP A 76 -12.76 -3.16 9.22
C ASP A 76 -13.66 -4.37 8.88
N TRP A 77 -13.11 -5.59 8.84
CA TRP A 77 -13.89 -6.82 8.62
C TRP A 77 -14.81 -7.17 9.80
N GLY A 78 -14.50 -6.66 11.00
CA GLY A 78 -15.31 -6.81 12.21
C GLY A 78 -16.33 -5.70 12.43
N ARG A 79 -16.57 -4.83 11.44
CA ARG A 79 -17.55 -3.74 11.48
C ARG A 79 -18.67 -3.99 10.48
#